data_AF-A0A7Y6A4K3-F1
#
_entry.id   AF-A0A7Y6A4K3-F1
#
_cell.length_a   1.000
_cell.length_b   1.000
_cell.length_c   1.000
_cell.angle_alpha   90.00
_cell.angle_beta   90.00
_cell.angle_gamma   90.00
#
_symmetry.space_group_name_H-M   'P 1'
#
loop_
_entity.id
_entity.type
_entity.pdbx_description
1 polymer ?
#
loop_
_entity_poly.entity_id
_entity_poly.type
_entity_poly.pdbx_seq_one_letter_code
_entity_poly.pdbx_strand_id
1 'polypeptide(L)'
;MRLPDDDEIYDVDQTYLGPPGYYIGRLRYRMIAVTPVVVLVGLAFLVKTGIGFTLLSVALTVLISLRLSQWIVDKTTHERPIGVLVTTFWHELTATRVPLKGLHARRPSAFRSRTTAIEDAHPLPLGRRRRWRSYANWKSAAHKGE
;
A
#
# COMPACT_ATOMS: atom_id res chain seq x y z
N MET A 1 26.06 3.48 -1.83
CA MET A 1 25.33 2.37 -2.48
C MET A 1 24.19 1.98 -1.56
N ARG A 2 22.96 2.07 -2.02
CA ARG A 2 21.78 1.58 -1.28
C ARG A 2 21.66 0.10 -1.67
N LEU A 3 21.62 -0.79 -0.69
CA LEU A 3 21.30 -2.19 -0.96
C LEU A 3 19.86 -2.20 -1.49
N PRO A 4 19.56 -2.91 -2.60
CA PRO A 4 18.19 -3.10 -3.04
C PRO A 4 17.41 -3.69 -1.87
N ASP A 5 16.23 -3.13 -1.57
CA ASP A 5 15.31 -3.78 -0.65
C ASP A 5 14.95 -5.16 -1.25
N ASP A 6 14.70 -6.15 -0.40
CA ASP A 6 14.37 -7.50 -0.87
C ASP A 6 13.19 -7.47 -1.86
N ASP A 7 12.25 -6.53 -1.69
CA ASP A 7 11.13 -6.27 -2.59
C ASP A 7 11.57 -5.92 -4.03
N GLU A 8 12.63 -5.13 -4.21
CA GLU A 8 13.13 -4.72 -5.54
C GLU A 8 13.73 -5.91 -6.29
N ILE A 9 14.34 -6.86 -5.58
CA ILE A 9 14.91 -8.08 -6.17
C ILE A 9 13.79 -8.99 -6.68
N TYR A 10 12.68 -9.11 -5.94
CA TYR A 10 11.54 -9.93 -6.35
C TYR A 10 10.64 -9.29 -7.41
N ASP A 11 10.77 -7.98 -7.68
CA ASP A 11 9.97 -7.29 -8.70
C ASP A 11 10.54 -7.48 -10.13
N VAL A 12 11.85 -7.72 -10.25
CA VAL A 12 12.54 -8.01 -11.52
C VAL A 12 11.94 -9.25 -12.21
N ASP A 13 11.64 -10.30 -11.43
CA ASP A 13 11.10 -11.56 -11.93
C ASP A 13 9.59 -11.53 -12.23
N GLN A 14 8.90 -10.45 -11.84
CA GLN A 14 7.46 -10.30 -12.07
C GLN A 14 7.14 -9.59 -13.38
N THR A 15 8.15 -9.12 -14.11
CA THR A 15 7.97 -8.39 -15.35
C THR A 15 8.18 -9.30 -16.56
N TYR A 16 7.09 -9.53 -17.30
CA TYR A 16 7.11 -10.09 -18.64
C TYR A 16 7.71 -9.06 -19.62
N LEU A 17 8.82 -9.45 -20.24
CA LEU A 17 9.53 -8.65 -21.23
C LEU A 17 9.10 -8.95 -22.67
N GLY A 18 8.22 -9.94 -22.88
CA GLY A 18 7.85 -10.40 -24.21
C GLY A 18 8.59 -11.69 -24.62
N PRO A 19 8.29 -12.22 -25.82
CA PRO A 19 9.03 -13.32 -26.41
C PRO A 19 10.50 -12.94 -26.65
N PRO A 20 11.42 -13.92 -26.70
CA PRO A 20 12.82 -13.62 -27.00
C PRO A 20 12.94 -12.87 -28.34
N GLY A 21 13.62 -11.72 -28.32
CA GLY A 21 13.82 -10.85 -29.49
C GLY A 21 12.77 -9.75 -29.68
N TYR A 22 11.68 -9.72 -28.89
CA TYR A 22 10.64 -8.69 -29.01
C TYR A 22 10.26 -8.11 -27.65
N TYR A 23 10.74 -6.91 -27.35
CA TYR A 23 10.35 -6.15 -26.17
C TYR A 23 9.12 -5.29 -26.45
N ILE A 24 7.99 -5.62 -25.84
CA ILE A 24 6.70 -4.92 -26.03
C ILE A 24 6.47 -3.86 -24.94
N GLY A 25 7.42 -3.73 -24.00
CA GLY A 25 7.30 -2.89 -22.81
C GLY A 25 7.31 -3.73 -21.53
N ARG A 26 7.23 -3.05 -20.37
CA ARG A 26 7.10 -3.72 -19.08
C ARG A 26 5.65 -4.13 -18.87
N LEU A 27 5.36 -5.42 -18.96
CA LEU A 27 4.07 -6.00 -18.58
C LEU A 27 4.29 -6.91 -17.38
N ARG A 28 3.50 -6.82 -16.32
CA ARG A 28 3.64 -7.77 -15.19
C ARG A 28 3.03 -9.12 -15.59
N TYR A 29 3.66 -10.26 -15.28
CA TYR A 29 3.12 -11.59 -15.60
C TYR A 29 1.68 -11.78 -15.09
N ARG A 30 1.38 -11.21 -13.92
CA ARG A 30 0.03 -11.21 -13.33
C ARG A 30 -1.02 -10.53 -14.22
N MET A 31 -0.64 -9.50 -14.98
CA MET A 31 -1.57 -8.83 -15.90
C MET A 31 -2.05 -9.76 -17.01
N ILE A 32 -1.23 -10.71 -17.46
CA ILE A 32 -1.60 -11.67 -18.52
C ILE A 32 -2.77 -12.55 -18.04
N ALA A 33 -2.79 -12.95 -16.77
CA ALA A 33 -3.87 -13.74 -16.20
C ALA A 33 -5.08 -12.88 -15.75
N VAL A 34 -4.84 -11.73 -15.13
CA VAL A 34 -5.91 -10.88 -14.56
C VAL A 34 -6.73 -10.17 -15.64
N THR A 35 -6.07 -9.61 -16.65
CA THR A 35 -6.73 -8.80 -17.68
C THR A 35 -7.86 -9.54 -18.42
N PRO A 36 -7.67 -10.75 -18.97
CA PRO A 36 -8.74 -11.43 -19.69
C PRO A 36 -9.93 -11.74 -18.78
N VAL A 37 -9.69 -12.09 -17.50
CA VAL A 37 -10.77 -12.33 -16.53
C VAL A 37 -11.59 -11.07 -16.30
N VAL A 38 -10.93 -9.94 -16.03
CA VAL A 38 -11.60 -8.66 -15.78
C VAL A 38 -12.37 -8.18 -17.02
N VAL A 39 -11.81 -8.33 -18.21
CA VAL A 39 -12.48 -7.99 -19.48
C VAL A 39 -13.72 -8.85 -19.68
N LEU A 40 -13.64 -10.17 -19.45
CA LEU A 40 -14.80 -11.06 -19.59
C LEU A 40 -15.91 -10.71 -18.59
N VAL A 41 -15.56 -10.38 -17.35
CA VAL A 41 -16.52 -9.89 -16.34
C VAL A 41 -17.16 -8.57 -16.77
N GLY A 42 -16.37 -7.63 -17.30
CA GLY A 42 -16.86 -6.36 -17.83
C GLY A 42 -17.84 -6.56 -18.99
N LEU A 43 -17.52 -7.46 -19.93
CA LEU A 43 -18.39 -7.79 -21.06
C LEU A 43 -19.68 -8.48 -20.59
N ALA A 44 -19.60 -9.41 -19.63
CA ALA A 44 -20.78 -10.03 -19.04
C ALA A 44 -21.67 -9.00 -18.34
N PHE A 45 -21.08 -8.02 -17.67
CA PHE A 45 -21.81 -6.89 -17.08
C PHE A 45 -22.48 -6.01 -18.13
N LEU A 46 -21.81 -5.75 -19.25
CA LEU A 46 -22.37 -5.01 -20.37
C LEU A 46 -23.61 -5.72 -20.95
N VAL A 47 -23.53 -7.04 -21.13
CA VAL A 47 -24.66 -7.86 -21.60
C VAL A 47 -25.81 -7.85 -20.58
N LYS A 48 -25.52 -7.95 -19.28
CA LYS A 48 -26.54 -8.00 -18.22
C LYS A 48 -27.26 -6.67 -18.01
N THR A 49 -26.58 -5.55 -18.23
CA THR A 49 -27.17 -4.20 -18.06
C THR A 49 -28.04 -3.77 -19.23
N GLY A 50 -28.05 -4.52 -20.35
CA GLY A 50 -28.83 -4.18 -21.53
C GLY A 50 -28.30 -2.94 -22.27
N ILE A 51 -27.10 -2.47 -21.94
CA ILE A 51 -26.42 -1.41 -22.70
C ILE A 51 -26.14 -1.98 -24.09
N GLY A 52 -26.53 -1.25 -25.13
CA GLY A 52 -26.37 -1.70 -26.52
C GLY A 52 -24.91 -2.05 -26.82
N PHE A 53 -24.69 -3.24 -27.40
CA PHE A 53 -23.36 -3.78 -27.73
C PHE A 53 -22.78 -3.06 -28.96
N THR A 54 -22.39 -1.81 -28.75
CA THR A 54 -21.81 -0.91 -29.76
C THR A 54 -20.30 -0.86 -29.61
N LEU A 55 -19.59 -0.48 -30.67
CA LEU A 55 -18.13 -0.31 -30.64
C LEU A 55 -17.68 0.57 -29.47
N LEU A 56 -18.36 1.69 -29.24
CA LEU A 56 -18.05 2.61 -28.15
C LEU A 56 -18.21 1.96 -26.78
N SER A 57 -19.33 1.25 -26.55
CA SER A 57 -19.59 0.58 -25.28
C SER A 57 -18.57 -0.51 -24.97
N VAL A 58 -18.20 -1.31 -25.98
CA VAL A 58 -17.20 -2.37 -25.85
C VAL A 58 -15.82 -1.76 -25.61
N ALA A 59 -15.43 -0.74 -26.39
CA ALA A 59 -14.15 -0.06 -26.24
C ALA A 59 -14.00 0.55 -24.83
N LEU A 60 -15.02 1.26 -24.34
CA LEU A 60 -15.01 1.81 -22.98
C LEU A 60 -14.93 0.71 -21.92
N THR A 61 -15.68 -0.39 -22.10
CA THR A 61 -15.63 -1.54 -21.19
C THR A 61 -14.23 -2.15 -21.13
N VAL A 62 -13.58 -2.32 -22.27
CA VAL A 62 -12.20 -2.84 -22.35
C VAL A 62 -11.21 -1.87 -21.71
N LEU A 63 -11.32 -0.56 -21.98
CA LEU A 63 -10.44 0.46 -21.38
C LEU A 63 -10.58 0.52 -19.86
N ILE A 64 -11.82 0.50 -19.34
CA ILE A 64 -12.09 0.44 -17.90
C ILE A 64 -11.50 -0.85 -17.31
N SER A 65 -11.70 -1.99 -17.99
CA SER A 65 -11.17 -3.29 -17.55
C SER A 65 -9.64 -3.30 -17.49
N LEU A 66 -8.96 -2.69 -18.47
CA LEU A 66 -7.50 -2.54 -18.47
C LEU A 66 -7.02 -1.71 -17.28
N ARG A 67 -7.67 -0.56 -17.03
CA ARG A 67 -7.32 0.31 -15.91
C ARG A 67 -7.57 -0.36 -14.56
N LEU A 68 -8.66 -1.10 -14.43
CA LEU A 68 -9.00 -1.86 -13.24
C LEU A 68 -8.01 -3.02 -13.01
N SER A 69 -7.61 -3.71 -14.07
CA SER A 69 -6.61 -4.78 -14.00
C SER A 69 -5.26 -4.25 -13.51
N GLN A 70 -4.82 -3.09 -14.02
CA GLN A 70 -3.62 -2.42 -13.53
C GLN A 70 -3.73 -2.13 -12.03
N TRP A 71 -4.85 -1.54 -11.60
CA TRP A 71 -5.07 -1.21 -10.18
C TRP A 71 -5.05 -2.45 -9.28
N ILE A 72 -5.65 -3.56 -9.70
CA ILE A 72 -5.62 -4.84 -8.96
C ILE A 72 -4.19 -5.35 -8.83
N VAL A 73 -3.45 -5.36 -9.94
CA VAL A 73 -2.08 -5.89 -9.98
C VAL A 73 -1.14 -5.01 -9.17
N ASP A 74 -1.28 -3.68 -9.19
CA ASP A 74 -0.52 -2.74 -8.36
C ASP A 74 -0.74 -2.97 -6.87
N LYS A 75 -1.93 -3.45 -6.48
CA LYS A 75 -2.23 -3.78 -5.08
C LYS A 75 -1.84 -5.19 -4.68
N THR A 76 -1.45 -6.03 -5.63
CA THR A 76 -1.06 -7.41 -5.40
C THR A 76 0.45 -7.51 -5.22
N THR A 77 0.89 -8.01 -4.07
CA THR A 77 2.29 -8.31 -3.75
C THR A 77 2.44 -9.83 -3.53
N HIS A 78 3.66 -10.36 -3.51
CA HIS A 78 3.89 -11.78 -3.24
C HIS A 78 3.32 -12.22 -1.87
N GLU A 79 3.42 -11.37 -0.86
CA GLU A 79 2.85 -11.62 0.48
C GLU A 79 1.32 -11.46 0.53
N ARG A 80 0.74 -10.79 -0.46
CA ARG A 80 -0.69 -10.45 -0.53
C ARG A 80 -1.24 -10.86 -1.89
N PRO A 81 -1.39 -12.18 -2.13
CA PRO A 81 -1.94 -12.67 -3.38
C PRO A 81 -3.41 -12.22 -3.53
N ILE A 82 -3.89 -12.20 -4.77
CA ILE A 82 -5.25 -11.77 -5.12
C ILE A 82 -6.31 -12.52 -4.30
N GLY A 83 -6.08 -13.82 -4.04
CA GLY A 83 -6.96 -14.63 -3.20
C GLY A 83 -7.19 -14.02 -1.81
N VAL A 84 -6.12 -13.54 -1.16
CA VAL A 84 -6.21 -12.91 0.18
C VAL A 84 -6.98 -11.60 0.11
N LEU A 85 -6.79 -10.80 -0.94
CA LEU A 85 -7.57 -9.57 -1.14
C LEU A 85 -9.05 -9.86 -1.33
N VAL A 86 -9.39 -10.85 -2.17
CA VAL A 86 -10.77 -11.26 -2.43
C VAL A 86 -11.42 -11.83 -1.17
N THR A 87 -10.72 -12.69 -0.42
CA THR A 87 -11.28 -13.23 0.83
C THR A 87 -11.47 -12.14 1.88
N THR A 88 -10.54 -11.20 2.00
CA THR A 88 -10.66 -10.08 2.95
C THR A 88 -11.84 -9.19 2.58
N PHE A 89 -11.96 -8.84 1.30
CA PHE A 89 -13.09 -8.08 0.77
C PHE A 89 -14.42 -8.82 0.99
N TRP A 90 -14.46 -10.13 0.76
CA TRP A 90 -15.64 -10.95 1.02
C TRP A 90 -16.01 -10.92 2.50
N HIS A 91 -15.04 -11.09 3.40
CA HIS A 91 -15.28 -10.98 4.83
C HIS A 91 -15.78 -9.58 5.22
N GLU A 92 -15.25 -8.50 4.63
CA GLU A 92 -15.76 -7.15 4.88
C GLU A 92 -17.21 -6.94 4.41
N LEU A 93 -17.59 -7.59 3.30
CA LEU A 93 -18.96 -7.57 2.80
C LEU A 93 -19.92 -8.42 3.65
N THR A 94 -19.51 -9.62 4.05
CA THR A 94 -20.35 -10.58 4.78
C THR A 94 -20.27 -10.43 6.29
N ALA A 95 -19.33 -9.63 6.82
CA ALA A 95 -19.17 -9.43 8.24
C ALA A 95 -20.48 -8.95 8.86
N THR A 96 -20.95 -9.69 9.86
CA THR A 96 -22.12 -9.29 10.64
C THR A 96 -21.80 -7.97 11.33
N ARG A 97 -22.41 -6.89 10.85
CA ARG A 97 -22.30 -5.57 11.49
C ARG A 97 -23.11 -5.61 12.77
N VAL A 98 -22.43 -5.74 13.91
CA VAL A 98 -23.09 -5.59 15.21
C VAL A 98 -23.69 -4.18 15.24
N PRO A 99 -25.02 -4.02 15.39
CA PRO A 99 -25.61 -2.70 15.48
C PRO A 99 -25.09 -2.03 16.74
N LEU A 100 -24.25 -1.01 16.59
CA LEU A 100 -23.82 -0.15 17.70
C LEU A 100 -24.98 0.75 18.14
N LYS A 101 -26.10 0.16 18.59
CA LYS A 101 -27.09 0.90 19.37
C LYS A 101 -26.49 1.13 20.76
N GLY A 102 -26.00 2.35 21.00
CA GLY A 102 -25.57 2.80 22.33
C GLY A 102 -24.06 2.97 22.53
N LEU A 103 -23.21 2.56 21.58
CA LEU A 103 -21.82 3.00 21.56
C LEU A 103 -21.74 4.34 20.83
N HIS A 104 -22.04 5.42 21.57
CA HIS A 104 -21.39 6.69 21.25
C HIS A 104 -19.91 6.40 21.15
N ALA A 105 -19.31 6.73 20.01
CA ALA A 105 -17.89 6.53 19.75
C ALA A 105 -17.12 7.12 20.93
N ARG A 106 -16.72 6.26 21.88
CA ARG A 106 -15.76 6.65 22.90
C ARG A 106 -14.51 6.91 22.09
N ARG A 107 -14.21 8.20 21.88
CA ARG A 107 -13.04 8.63 21.12
C ARG A 107 -11.88 7.74 21.56
N PRO A 108 -11.22 7.00 20.65
CA PRO A 108 -10.10 6.17 21.04
C PRO A 108 -9.12 7.07 21.77
N SER A 109 -8.80 6.75 23.04
CA SER A 109 -7.87 7.56 23.83
C SER A 109 -6.46 7.59 23.24
N ALA A 110 -6.22 6.84 22.16
CA ALA A 110 -5.04 6.90 21.31
C ALA A 110 -4.88 8.23 20.53
N PHE A 111 -5.96 9.02 20.37
CA PHE A 111 -5.88 10.42 19.94
C PHE A 111 -6.15 11.37 21.13
N ARG A 112 -5.68 11.01 22.33
CA ARG A 112 -5.44 12.02 23.36
C ARG A 112 -4.36 12.94 22.78
N SER A 113 -4.78 14.17 22.53
CA SER A 113 -4.03 15.40 22.30
C SER A 113 -2.53 15.23 22.14
N ARG A 114 -1.98 15.79 21.05
CA ARG A 114 -0.56 16.16 20.94
C ARG A 114 -0.13 16.80 22.27
N THR A 115 0.51 16.06 23.16
CA THR A 115 1.27 16.62 24.27
C THR A 115 2.58 17.12 23.67
N THR A 116 2.47 18.23 22.94
CA THR A 116 3.55 19.20 22.81
C THR A 116 3.23 20.36 23.75
N ALA A 117 2.85 20.06 24.99
CA ALA A 117 3.34 20.86 26.08
C ALA A 117 4.70 20.25 26.39
N ILE A 118 5.76 21.02 26.21
CA ILE A 118 7.06 20.71 26.78
C ILE A 118 6.81 20.78 28.28
N GLU A 119 6.48 19.62 28.85
CA GLU A 119 6.26 19.45 30.28
C GLU A 119 7.58 19.72 30.98
N ASP A 120 7.51 20.45 32.08
CA ASP A 120 8.65 20.87 32.89
C ASP A 120 9.63 19.72 33.13
N ALA A 121 10.91 20.07 33.15
CA ALA A 121 12.04 19.14 33.25
C ALA A 121 11.79 18.04 34.30
N HIS A 122 11.39 16.85 33.81
CA HIS A 122 11.24 15.69 34.68
C HIS A 122 12.61 15.41 35.31
N PRO A 123 12.73 15.34 36.66
CA PRO A 123 13.99 15.01 37.28
C PRO A 123 14.41 13.62 36.82
N LEU A 124 15.53 13.58 36.09
CA LEU A 124 16.15 12.32 35.66
C LEU A 124 16.43 11.45 36.89
N PRO A 125 16.22 10.12 36.81
CA PRO A 125 16.52 9.22 37.92
C PRO A 125 17.97 9.41 38.39
N LEU A 126 18.12 9.70 39.68
CA LEU A 126 19.41 9.81 40.36
C LEU A 126 20.14 8.47 40.23
N GLY A 127 21.13 8.41 39.32
CA GLY A 127 21.94 7.20 39.12
C GLY A 127 22.60 7.04 37.75
N ARG A 128 22.20 7.80 36.71
CA ARG A 128 22.82 7.73 35.36
C ARG A 128 23.34 9.05 34.81
N ARG A 129 23.77 9.97 35.68
CA ARG A 129 24.30 11.29 35.28
C ARG A 129 25.73 11.31 34.73
N ARG A 130 26.42 10.17 34.57
CA ARG A 130 27.85 10.17 34.22
C ARG A 130 28.23 9.77 32.79
N ARG A 131 27.29 9.44 31.89
CA ARG A 131 27.66 8.95 30.54
C ARG A 131 27.31 9.86 29.36
N TRP A 132 26.44 10.84 29.55
CA TRP A 132 25.94 11.67 28.43
C TRP A 132 26.60 13.06 28.31
N ARG A 133 27.58 13.39 29.17
CA ARG A 133 28.34 14.65 29.08
C ARG A 133 29.51 14.62 28.10
N SER A 134 29.77 13.49 27.43
CA SER A 134 30.93 13.35 26.55
C SER A 134 30.73 13.91 25.14
N TYR A 135 29.48 14.08 24.67
CA TYR A 135 29.21 14.58 23.31
C TYR A 135 28.95 16.08 23.22
N ALA A 136 28.60 16.73 24.35
CA ALA A 136 28.32 18.17 24.38
C ALA A 136 29.60 19.03 24.40
N ASN A 137 30.71 18.50 24.91
CA ASN A 137 31.95 19.28 25.12
C ASN A 137 32.93 19.26 23.92
N TRP A 138 32.69 18.46 22.88
CA TRP A 138 33.54 18.45 21.68
C TRP A 138 33.43 19.75 20.88
N LYS A 139 32.22 20.29 20.71
CA LYS A 139 31.99 21.51 19.91
C LYS A 139 32.56 22.79 20.55
N SER A 140 32.75 22.81 21.87
CA SER A 140 33.28 23.98 22.59
C SER A 140 34.81 23.98 22.70
N ALA A 141 35.48 22.83 22.51
CA ALA A 141 36.94 22.73 22.52
C ALA A 141 37.57 23.09 21.16
N ALA A 142 36.84 22.89 20.06
CA ALA A 142 37.32 23.16 18.70
C ALA A 142 37.39 24.66 18.32
N HIS A 143 36.83 25.55 19.14
CA HIS A 143 36.76 27.00 18.86
C HIS A 143 37.65 27.86 19.76
N LYS A 144 38.58 27.25 20.51
CA LYS A 144 39.48 27.96 21.44
C LYS A 144 40.97 27.77 21.13
N GLY A 145 41.27 27.51 19.86
CA GLY A 145 42.64 27.37 19.34
C GLY A 145 42.81 28.21 18.07
N GLU A 146 42.66 29.53 18.21
CA GLU A 146 43.39 30.54 17.43
C GLU A 146 44.17 31.39 18.43
#